data_AF-A0A5S4WSY1-F1
#
_entry.id   AF-A0A5S4WSY1-F1
#
_cell.length_a   1.000
_cell.length_b   1.000
_cell.length_c   1.000
_cell.angle_alpha   90.00
_cell.angle_beta   90.00
_cell.angle_gamma   90.00
#
_symmetry.space_group_name_H-M   'P 1'
#
loop_
_entity.id
_entity.type
_entity.pdbx_description
1 polymer ?
#
loop_
_entity_poly.entity_id
_entity_poly.type
_entity_poly.pdbx_seq_one_letter_code
_entity_poly.pdbx_strand_id
1 'polypeptide(L)'
;MYQHLLDRPDVFARAKYKRRIQMALRMVALSRAKDGNWFARKGIPEDVRDPYARLYGVRREAHLRLPRDTPHHEAKTQLAEWMAEIETRIATLRAQSNGEGHPLTKLNAIALSGRWYSWFVKQHEGDPGKPKYWREFSDHVVWNVIRPEAPDDYEDDPKADSQWDWAREPDVREAVRPQIAELARVATFLASEGKALNPTAYALFVDAVSDNLLVAASTLEKRANGDYSRDETPDAFPPFTDRARH
;
A
#
# COMPACT_ATOMS: atom_id res chain seq x y z
N MET A 1 38.57 6.98 56.36
CA MET A 1 37.91 8.30 56.34
C MET A 1 37.23 8.44 54.99
N TYR A 2 35.89 8.30 54.95
CA TYR A 2 34.95 8.60 53.84
C TYR A 2 35.19 7.87 52.48
N GLN A 3 34.23 7.38 51.70
CA GLN A 3 32.79 7.66 51.58
C GLN A 3 32.10 6.46 50.87
N HIS A 4 30.97 6.01 51.39
CA HIS A 4 29.97 5.24 50.63
C HIS A 4 29.38 6.12 49.52
N LEU A 5 29.35 5.61 48.29
CA LEU A 5 28.40 6.09 47.27
C LEU A 5 27.83 4.88 46.52
N LEU A 6 26.51 4.78 46.61
CA LEU A 6 25.64 3.74 46.12
C LEU A 6 25.63 3.72 44.58
N ASP A 7 26.05 2.63 43.97
CA ASP A 7 25.67 2.33 42.58
C ASP A 7 24.47 1.37 42.62
N ARG A 8 23.28 1.95 42.87
CA ARG A 8 22.02 1.22 42.70
C ARG A 8 21.69 1.24 41.20
N PRO A 9 21.58 0.08 40.52
CA PRO A 9 21.14 0.06 39.14
C PRO A 9 19.71 0.63 39.06
N ASP A 10 19.58 1.67 38.26
CA ASP A 10 18.38 2.49 38.10
C ASP A 10 17.14 1.63 37.74
N VAL A 11 16.31 1.37 38.75
CA VAL A 11 15.04 0.65 38.64
C VAL A 11 14.07 1.40 37.71
N PHE A 12 14.23 2.72 37.54
CA PHE A 12 13.40 3.54 36.66
C PHE A 12 13.78 3.39 35.17
N ALA A 13 15.06 3.18 34.85
CA ALA A 13 15.51 2.90 33.48
C ALA A 13 14.92 1.58 32.95
N ARG A 14 14.88 0.54 33.78
CA ARG A 14 14.34 -0.79 33.41
C ARG A 14 12.82 -0.76 33.24
N ALA A 15 12.09 0.02 34.04
CA ALA A 15 10.65 0.21 33.92
C ALA A 15 10.24 0.99 32.66
N LYS A 16 11.02 2.02 32.28
CA LYS A 16 10.80 2.83 31.06
C LYS A 16 11.08 2.02 29.78
N TYR A 17 12.11 1.17 29.81
CA TYR A 17 12.44 0.25 28.71
C TYR A 17 11.36 -0.83 28.52
N LYS A 18 10.86 -1.42 29.63
CA LYS A 18 9.76 -2.39 29.61
C LYS A 18 8.46 -1.78 29.09
N ARG A 19 8.13 -0.53 29.43
CA ARG A 19 6.97 0.21 28.88
C ARG A 19 7.11 0.52 27.38
N ARG A 20 8.30 0.91 26.89
CA ARG A 20 8.51 1.18 25.45
C ARG A 20 8.38 -0.09 24.60
N ILE A 21 8.90 -1.22 25.08
CA ILE A 21 8.76 -2.52 24.40
C ILE A 21 7.31 -3.05 24.50
N GLN A 22 6.63 -2.84 25.63
CA GLN A 22 5.22 -3.21 25.82
C GLN A 22 4.24 -2.34 24.99
N MET A 23 4.63 -1.13 24.59
CA MET A 23 3.88 -0.28 23.66
C MET A 23 4.13 -0.64 22.18
N ALA A 24 5.32 -1.14 21.85
CA ALA A 24 5.64 -1.57 20.49
C ALA A 24 4.95 -2.90 20.10
N LEU A 25 4.52 -3.71 21.07
CA LEU A 25 3.88 -5.02 20.86
C LEU A 25 2.49 -5.13 21.51
N ARG A 26 1.74 -4.03 21.63
CA ARG A 26 0.33 -4.15 22.02
C ARG A 26 -0.43 -4.75 20.82
N MET A 27 -0.57 -6.07 20.82
CA MET A 27 -1.47 -6.79 19.91
C MET A 27 -2.78 -6.02 19.89
N VAL A 28 -3.16 -5.50 18.72
CA VAL A 28 -4.45 -4.83 18.60
C VAL A 28 -5.51 -5.89 18.82
N ALA A 29 -6.23 -5.77 19.94
CA ALA A 29 -7.21 -6.75 20.35
C ALA A 29 -8.53 -6.49 19.61
N LEU A 30 -9.08 -7.54 19.01
CA LEU A 30 -10.47 -7.55 18.58
C LEU A 30 -11.36 -7.62 19.82
N SER A 31 -12.28 -6.68 19.95
CA SER A 31 -13.19 -6.60 21.09
C SER A 31 -14.62 -6.32 20.64
N ARG A 32 -15.61 -6.55 21.49
CA ARG A 32 -16.99 -6.15 21.25
C ARG A 32 -17.23 -4.74 21.80
N ALA A 33 -17.79 -3.86 20.98
CA ALA A 33 -18.27 -2.55 21.39
C ALA A 33 -19.62 -2.66 22.12
N LYS A 34 -20.05 -1.56 22.75
CA LYS A 34 -21.31 -1.51 23.54
C LYS A 34 -22.57 -1.77 22.72
N ASP A 35 -22.51 -1.49 21.42
CA ASP A 35 -23.57 -1.73 20.43
C ASP A 35 -23.54 -3.17 19.85
N GLY A 36 -22.61 -4.01 20.32
CA GLY A 36 -22.44 -5.38 19.86
C GLY A 36 -21.55 -5.53 18.62
N ASN A 37 -21.12 -4.44 17.98
CA ASN A 37 -20.22 -4.50 16.83
C ASN A 37 -18.81 -4.97 17.23
N TRP A 38 -18.06 -5.55 16.30
CA TRP A 38 -16.63 -5.78 16.53
C TRP A 38 -15.86 -4.48 16.39
N PHE A 39 -14.86 -4.29 17.25
CA PHE A 39 -14.08 -3.08 17.33
C PHE A 39 -12.61 -3.37 17.59
N ALA A 40 -11.74 -2.67 16.85
CA ALA A 40 -10.32 -2.63 17.09
C ALA A 40 -9.77 -1.21 16.85
N ARG A 41 -8.64 -0.89 17.48
CA ARG A 41 -7.97 0.42 17.34
C ARG A 41 -6.45 0.29 17.29
N LYS A 42 -5.82 1.08 16.44
CA LYS A 42 -4.36 1.17 16.31
C LYS A 42 -3.95 2.62 16.48
N GLY A 43 -3.04 2.87 17.40
CA GLY A 43 -2.46 4.20 17.59
C GLY A 43 -1.52 4.55 16.44
N ILE A 44 -1.68 5.74 15.88
CA ILE A 44 -0.78 6.28 14.87
C ILE A 44 0.46 6.87 15.58
N PRO A 45 1.68 6.40 15.24
CA PRO A 45 2.91 6.89 15.85
C PRO A 45 3.12 8.38 15.63
N GLU A 46 3.65 9.05 16.64
CA GLU A 46 3.80 10.52 16.67
C GLU A 46 4.57 11.08 15.48
N ASP A 47 5.63 10.40 15.09
CA ASP A 47 6.53 10.75 13.99
C ASP A 47 5.86 10.78 12.62
N VAL A 48 4.70 10.13 12.45
CA VAL A 48 3.94 10.11 11.19
C VAL A 48 2.55 10.71 11.30
N ARG A 49 2.13 11.29 12.43
CA ARG A 49 0.74 11.75 12.63
C ARG A 49 0.29 12.82 11.64
N ASP A 50 1.13 13.81 11.40
CA ASP A 50 0.82 14.90 10.47
C ASP A 50 0.67 14.41 9.03
N PRO A 51 1.63 13.67 8.45
CA PRO A 51 1.46 13.11 7.10
C PRO A 51 0.34 12.06 7.04
N TYR A 52 0.15 11.24 8.08
CA TYR A 52 -0.94 10.27 8.14
C TYR A 52 -2.30 10.97 8.17
N ALA A 53 -2.46 12.03 8.97
CA ALA A 53 -3.70 12.80 9.04
C ALA A 53 -4.02 13.51 7.73
N ARG A 54 -2.99 14.06 7.07
CA ARG A 54 -3.14 14.70 5.75
C ARG A 54 -3.65 13.72 4.70
N LEU A 55 -3.14 12.49 4.69
CA LEU A 55 -3.47 11.50 3.66
C LEU A 55 -4.74 10.70 3.96
N TYR A 56 -5.00 10.38 5.23
CA TYR A 56 -6.03 9.42 5.62
C TYR A 56 -7.10 10.00 6.57
N GLY A 57 -7.07 11.31 6.83
CA GLY A 57 -8.09 12.02 7.62
C GLY A 57 -8.11 11.70 9.12
N VAL A 58 -7.31 10.75 9.60
CA VAL A 58 -7.23 10.36 11.02
C VAL A 58 -5.85 10.63 11.59
N ARG A 59 -5.79 11.31 12.75
CA ARG A 59 -4.50 11.78 13.30
C ARG A 59 -3.90 10.89 14.39
N ARG A 60 -4.74 10.29 15.25
CA ARG A 60 -4.27 9.66 16.49
C ARG A 60 -4.54 8.17 16.55
N GLU A 61 -5.70 7.74 16.08
CA GLU A 61 -6.10 6.34 16.09
C GLU A 61 -6.83 6.02 14.80
N ALA A 62 -6.45 4.93 14.15
CA ALA A 62 -7.28 4.29 13.14
C ALA A 62 -8.18 3.26 13.85
N HIS A 63 -9.43 3.16 13.41
CA HIS A 63 -10.42 2.25 13.98
C HIS A 63 -10.91 1.25 12.93
N LEU A 64 -11.09 0.02 13.36
CA LEU A 64 -11.84 -1.01 12.64
C LEU A 64 -13.20 -1.18 13.33
N ARG A 65 -14.27 -1.16 12.55
CA ARG A 65 -15.63 -1.48 13.02
C ARG A 65 -16.26 -2.49 12.07
N LEU A 66 -16.66 -3.64 12.59
CA LEU A 66 -17.37 -4.67 11.81
C LEU A 66 -18.76 -4.93 12.41
N PRO A 67 -19.74 -5.30 11.58
CA PRO A 67 -21.08 -5.63 12.04
C PRO A 67 -21.10 -6.69 13.15
N ARG A 68 -22.09 -6.59 14.05
CA ARG A 68 -22.27 -7.55 15.14
C ARG A 68 -22.40 -9.01 14.65
N ASP A 69 -22.98 -9.20 13.48
CA ASP A 69 -23.33 -10.51 12.92
C ASP A 69 -22.13 -11.15 12.18
N THR A 70 -21.01 -10.43 12.02
CA THR A 70 -19.78 -10.99 11.44
C THR A 70 -19.26 -12.15 12.31
N PRO A 71 -19.09 -13.34 11.73
CA PRO A 71 -18.52 -14.49 12.44
C PRO A 71 -17.14 -14.16 13.02
N HIS A 72 -16.83 -14.69 14.21
CA HIS A 72 -15.58 -14.38 14.91
C HIS A 72 -14.31 -14.71 14.09
N HIS A 73 -14.32 -15.79 13.31
CA HIS A 73 -13.18 -16.16 12.47
C HIS A 73 -12.95 -15.12 11.36
N GLU A 74 -14.02 -14.66 10.70
CA GLU A 74 -13.99 -13.65 9.66
C GLU A 74 -13.55 -12.29 10.22
N ALA A 75 -14.05 -11.92 11.41
CA ALA A 75 -13.64 -10.70 12.10
C ALA A 75 -12.15 -10.71 12.48
N LYS A 76 -11.57 -11.89 12.75
CA LYS A 76 -10.13 -12.06 13.01
C LYS A 76 -9.31 -11.93 11.72
N THR A 77 -9.79 -12.45 10.59
CA THR A 77 -9.15 -12.26 9.27
C THR A 77 -9.14 -10.79 8.88
N GLN A 78 -10.29 -10.12 8.93
CA GLN A 78 -10.40 -8.69 8.63
C GLN A 78 -9.56 -7.83 9.58
N LEU A 79 -9.43 -8.21 10.85
CA LEU A 79 -8.49 -7.56 11.76
C LEU A 79 -7.04 -7.70 11.30
N ALA A 80 -6.62 -8.88 10.85
CA ALA A 80 -5.25 -9.12 10.40
C ALA A 80 -4.93 -8.31 9.14
N GLU A 81 -5.85 -8.27 8.18
CA GLU A 81 -5.75 -7.49 6.95
C GLU A 81 -5.66 -5.99 7.24
N TRP A 82 -6.60 -5.47 8.03
CA TRP A 82 -6.60 -4.07 8.45
C TRP A 82 -5.34 -3.71 9.26
N MET A 83 -4.84 -4.60 10.12
CA MET A 83 -3.60 -4.38 10.84
C MET A 83 -2.39 -4.27 9.91
N ALA A 84 -2.29 -5.18 8.93
CA ALA A 84 -1.23 -5.14 7.93
C ALA A 84 -1.29 -3.84 7.11
N GLU A 85 -2.49 -3.41 6.73
CA GLU A 85 -2.72 -2.15 6.02
C GLU A 85 -2.23 -0.93 6.81
N ILE A 86 -2.63 -0.79 8.08
CA ILE A 86 -2.22 0.35 8.91
C ILE A 86 -0.70 0.34 9.19
N GLU A 87 -0.11 -0.82 9.47
CA GLU A 87 1.34 -0.93 9.70
C GLU A 87 2.15 -0.60 8.44
N THR A 88 1.63 -1.00 7.29
CA THR A 88 2.20 -0.69 5.98
C THR A 88 2.16 0.81 5.67
N ARG A 89 1.03 1.48 5.94
CA ARG A 89 0.90 2.95 5.80
C ARG A 89 1.92 3.68 6.69
N ILE A 90 2.04 3.28 7.94
CA ILE A 90 3.02 3.84 8.89
C ILE A 90 4.45 3.63 8.40
N ALA A 91 4.79 2.42 7.96
CA ALA A 91 6.13 2.10 7.47
C ALA A 91 6.50 2.93 6.23
N THR A 92 5.54 3.12 5.32
CA THR A 92 5.70 3.94 4.11
C THR A 92 6.02 5.40 4.48
N LEU A 93 5.24 5.98 5.40
CA LEU A 93 5.46 7.36 5.85
C LEU A 93 6.81 7.55 6.54
N ARG A 94 7.28 6.55 7.30
CA ARG A 94 8.61 6.58 7.91
C ARG A 94 9.72 6.52 6.88
N ALA A 95 9.58 5.64 5.88
CA ALA A 95 10.53 5.55 4.78
C ALA A 95 10.61 6.86 3.99
N GLN A 96 9.47 7.51 3.75
CA GLN A 96 9.41 8.85 3.13
C GLN A 96 10.13 9.92 3.96
N SER A 97 9.96 9.91 5.29
CA SER A 97 10.54 10.91 6.19
C SER A 97 12.06 10.77 6.38
N ASN A 98 12.61 9.57 6.26
CA ASN A 98 14.03 9.32 6.56
C ASN A 98 14.96 9.45 5.35
N GLY A 99 14.44 9.51 4.12
CA GLY A 99 15.26 9.59 2.90
C GLY A 99 16.13 8.35 2.62
N GLU A 100 16.07 7.31 3.45
CA GLU A 100 16.88 6.08 3.40
C GLU A 100 16.42 5.05 2.35
N GLY A 101 15.46 5.41 1.50
CA GLY A 101 14.97 4.50 0.47
C GLY A 101 15.91 4.41 -0.73
N HIS A 102 16.04 3.23 -1.30
CA HIS A 102 16.92 3.00 -2.45
C HIS A 102 16.45 3.86 -3.63
N PRO A 103 17.35 4.63 -4.30
CA PRO A 103 16.99 5.32 -5.52
C PRO A 103 16.70 4.30 -6.63
N LEU A 104 15.69 4.58 -7.45
CA LEU A 104 15.40 3.80 -8.65
C LEU A 104 15.65 4.67 -9.88
N THR A 105 16.32 4.11 -10.88
CA THR A 105 16.25 4.64 -12.24
C THR A 105 14.88 4.32 -12.82
N LYS A 106 14.44 5.07 -13.85
CA LYS A 106 13.18 4.76 -14.56
C LYS A 106 13.14 3.32 -15.07
N LEU A 107 14.28 2.80 -15.56
CA LEU A 107 14.40 1.42 -16.01
C LEU A 107 14.20 0.41 -14.87
N ASN A 108 14.80 0.65 -13.70
CA ASN A 108 14.61 -0.22 -12.54
C ASN A 108 13.21 -0.10 -11.94
N ALA A 109 12.53 1.04 -12.07
CA ALA A 109 11.14 1.20 -11.69
C ALA A 109 10.20 0.36 -12.57
N ILE A 110 10.43 0.34 -13.90
CA ILE A 110 9.70 -0.52 -14.84
C ILE A 110 10.00 -2.01 -14.57
N ALA A 111 11.26 -2.35 -14.30
CA ALA A 111 11.60 -3.73 -13.95
C ALA A 111 10.96 -4.17 -12.61
N LEU A 112 10.85 -3.26 -11.64
CA LEU A 112 10.17 -3.52 -10.37
C LEU A 112 8.65 -3.62 -10.57
N SER A 113 8.06 -2.85 -11.49
CA SER A 113 6.64 -2.99 -11.84
C SER A 113 6.34 -4.34 -12.51
N GLY A 114 7.29 -4.90 -13.26
CA GLY A 114 7.18 -6.27 -13.76
C GLY A 114 7.13 -7.33 -12.64
N ARG A 115 7.97 -7.17 -11.60
CA ARG A 115 7.89 -8.04 -10.41
C ARG A 115 6.57 -7.87 -9.66
N TRP A 116 6.14 -6.63 -9.51
CA TRP A 116 4.84 -6.31 -8.93
C TRP A 116 3.70 -6.95 -9.71
N TYR A 117 3.73 -6.89 -11.05
CA TYR A 117 2.72 -7.49 -11.92
C TYR A 117 2.60 -9.00 -11.66
N SER A 118 3.73 -9.73 -11.74
CA SER A 118 3.74 -11.17 -11.48
C SER A 118 3.28 -11.50 -10.05
N TRP A 119 3.71 -10.71 -9.06
CA TRP A 119 3.27 -10.87 -7.68
C TRP A 119 1.77 -10.67 -7.52
N PHE A 120 1.22 -9.61 -8.11
CA PHE A 120 -0.18 -9.21 -8.03
C PHE A 120 -1.09 -10.25 -8.67
N VAL A 121 -0.78 -10.67 -9.90
CA VAL A 121 -1.53 -11.73 -10.60
C VAL A 121 -1.51 -13.02 -9.78
N LYS A 122 -0.34 -13.41 -9.26
CA LYS A 122 -0.18 -14.62 -8.44
C LYS A 122 -1.01 -14.62 -7.14
N GLN A 123 -1.30 -13.44 -6.56
CA GLN A 123 -2.16 -13.37 -5.37
C GLN A 123 -3.60 -13.81 -5.66
N HIS A 124 -4.03 -13.73 -6.92
CA HIS A 124 -5.42 -13.92 -7.32
C HIS A 124 -5.61 -15.09 -8.29
N GLU A 125 -4.59 -15.53 -9.02
CA GLU A 125 -4.75 -16.52 -10.09
C GLU A 125 -5.27 -17.91 -9.64
N GLY A 126 -5.05 -18.28 -8.37
CA GLY A 126 -5.54 -19.55 -7.81
C GLY A 126 -7.03 -19.54 -7.45
N ASP A 127 -7.58 -18.36 -7.15
CA ASP A 127 -9.02 -18.12 -6.97
C ASP A 127 -9.34 -16.69 -7.45
N PRO A 128 -9.46 -16.49 -8.77
CA PRO A 128 -9.63 -15.17 -9.36
C PRO A 128 -11.03 -14.60 -9.12
N GLY A 129 -11.94 -15.33 -8.47
CA GLY A 129 -13.30 -14.88 -8.19
C GLY A 129 -14.13 -14.68 -9.46
N LYS A 130 -14.97 -13.63 -9.48
CA LYS A 130 -15.91 -13.37 -10.59
C LYS A 130 -15.27 -12.46 -11.64
N PRO A 131 -15.40 -12.74 -12.95
CA PRO A 131 -14.90 -11.85 -14.01
C PRO A 131 -15.42 -10.41 -13.88
N LYS A 132 -16.69 -10.27 -13.48
CA LYS A 132 -17.35 -8.98 -13.27
C LYS A 132 -16.60 -8.09 -12.27
N TYR A 133 -15.99 -8.67 -11.25
CA TYR A 133 -15.21 -7.92 -10.26
C TYR A 133 -14.02 -7.21 -10.90
N TRP A 134 -13.26 -7.89 -11.76
CA TRP A 134 -12.09 -7.31 -12.42
C TRP A 134 -12.46 -6.23 -13.45
N ARG A 135 -13.62 -6.39 -14.10
CA ARG A 135 -14.19 -5.36 -14.97
C ARG A 135 -14.60 -4.12 -14.17
N GLU A 136 -15.36 -4.30 -13.08
CA GLU A 136 -15.76 -3.21 -12.19
C GLU A 136 -14.56 -2.52 -11.53
N PHE A 137 -13.52 -3.27 -11.19
CA PHE A 137 -12.24 -2.72 -10.71
C PHE A 137 -11.57 -1.84 -11.77
N SER A 138 -11.50 -2.33 -13.02
CA SER A 138 -10.93 -1.57 -14.14
C SER A 138 -11.74 -0.31 -14.43
N ASP A 139 -13.06 -0.43 -14.45
CA ASP A 139 -13.99 0.71 -14.59
C ASP A 139 -13.80 1.70 -13.44
N HIS A 140 -13.60 1.23 -12.20
CA HIS A 140 -13.37 2.11 -11.08
C HIS A 140 -12.08 2.92 -11.24
N VAL A 141 -10.97 2.27 -11.60
CA VAL A 141 -9.69 2.92 -11.87
C VAL A 141 -9.84 3.98 -12.97
N VAL A 142 -10.50 3.63 -14.08
CA VAL A 142 -10.66 4.54 -15.21
C VAL A 142 -11.58 5.72 -14.86
N TRP A 143 -12.80 5.44 -14.40
CA TRP A 143 -13.85 6.46 -14.29
C TRP A 143 -13.82 7.26 -13.00
N ASN A 144 -13.29 6.72 -11.90
CA ASN A 144 -13.31 7.37 -10.59
C ASN A 144 -11.93 7.75 -10.06
N VAL A 145 -10.84 7.27 -10.67
CA VAL A 145 -9.48 7.64 -10.26
C VAL A 145 -8.82 8.48 -11.34
N ILE A 146 -8.79 8.02 -12.59
CA ILE A 146 -8.05 8.70 -13.66
C ILE A 146 -8.87 9.83 -14.28
N ARG A 147 -10.11 9.54 -14.72
CA ARG A 147 -10.97 10.51 -15.42
C ARG A 147 -11.26 11.82 -14.67
N PRO A 148 -11.43 11.84 -13.33
CA PRO A 148 -11.65 13.10 -12.61
C PRO A 148 -10.51 14.12 -12.75
N GLU A 149 -9.32 13.67 -13.13
CA GLU A 149 -8.14 14.52 -13.36
C GLU A 149 -7.97 14.90 -14.85
N ALA A 150 -8.95 14.59 -15.70
CA ALA A 150 -8.91 14.96 -17.11
C ALA A 150 -8.97 16.50 -17.27
N PRO A 151 -8.22 17.08 -18.22
CA PRO A 151 -8.35 18.50 -18.55
C PRO A 151 -9.77 18.85 -18.99
N ASP A 152 -10.23 20.07 -18.71
CA ASP A 152 -11.56 20.54 -19.12
C ASP A 152 -11.78 20.37 -20.64
N ASP A 153 -10.76 20.68 -21.45
CA ASP A 153 -10.80 20.56 -22.91
C ASP A 153 -10.96 19.09 -23.40
N TYR A 154 -10.65 18.10 -22.57
CA TYR A 154 -10.86 16.69 -22.91
C TYR A 154 -12.34 16.31 -22.91
N GLU A 155 -13.19 16.99 -22.12
CA GLU A 155 -14.64 16.75 -22.15
C GLU A 155 -15.28 17.26 -23.45
N ASP A 156 -14.67 18.28 -24.07
CA ASP A 156 -15.16 18.90 -25.31
C ASP A 156 -14.82 18.07 -26.56
N ASP A 157 -13.62 17.46 -26.62
CA ASP A 157 -13.27 16.51 -27.69
C ASP A 157 -12.42 15.31 -27.19
N PRO A 158 -13.06 14.27 -26.61
CA PRO A 158 -12.36 13.06 -26.17
C PRO A 158 -11.64 12.30 -27.28
N LYS A 159 -11.97 12.57 -28.56
CA LYS A 159 -11.35 11.89 -29.70
C LYS A 159 -10.01 12.52 -30.09
N ALA A 160 -9.78 13.78 -29.71
CA ALA A 160 -8.51 14.47 -29.94
C ALA A 160 -7.35 13.77 -29.21
N ASP A 161 -7.61 13.18 -28.05
CA ASP A 161 -6.66 12.35 -27.29
C ASP A 161 -7.23 10.95 -27.00
N SER A 162 -7.38 10.16 -28.07
CA SER A 162 -7.87 8.77 -27.97
C SER A 162 -6.96 7.83 -27.18
N GLN A 163 -5.68 8.20 -26.97
CA GLN A 163 -4.70 7.40 -26.23
C GLN A 163 -4.60 7.81 -24.75
N TRP A 164 -5.30 8.88 -24.36
CA TRP A 164 -5.30 9.44 -23.02
C TRP A 164 -3.89 9.82 -22.58
N ASP A 165 -3.12 10.43 -23.48
CA ASP A 165 -1.77 10.91 -23.18
C ASP A 165 -1.80 11.93 -22.02
N TRP A 166 -2.88 12.70 -21.86
CA TRP A 166 -3.10 13.57 -20.70
C TRP A 166 -3.00 12.82 -19.35
N ALA A 167 -3.41 11.54 -19.29
CA ALA A 167 -3.34 10.74 -18.06
C ALA A 167 -1.89 10.43 -17.64
N ARG A 168 -0.92 10.68 -18.55
CA ARG A 168 0.51 10.51 -18.29
C ARG A 168 1.19 11.81 -17.86
N GLU A 169 0.48 12.93 -17.84
CA GLU A 169 1.04 14.21 -17.44
C GLU A 169 1.49 14.18 -15.96
N PRO A 170 2.59 14.86 -15.60
CA PRO A 170 3.15 14.79 -14.25
C PRO A 170 2.15 15.14 -13.13
N ASP A 171 1.33 16.18 -13.35
CA ASP A 171 0.38 16.67 -12.35
C ASP A 171 -0.77 15.66 -12.15
N VAL A 172 -1.28 15.08 -13.23
CA VAL A 172 -2.27 13.99 -13.18
C VAL A 172 -1.70 12.77 -12.47
N ARG A 173 -0.47 12.36 -12.82
CA ARG A 173 0.22 11.24 -12.16
C ARG A 173 0.39 11.48 -10.68
N GLU A 174 0.74 12.70 -10.28
CA GLU A 174 0.85 13.06 -8.87
C GLU A 174 -0.48 12.95 -8.13
N ALA A 175 -1.56 13.46 -8.72
CA ALA A 175 -2.90 13.44 -8.14
C ALA A 175 -3.43 12.00 -7.94
N VAL A 176 -3.30 11.13 -8.94
CA VAL A 176 -3.84 9.76 -8.90
C VAL A 176 -2.95 8.77 -8.12
N ARG A 177 -1.68 9.12 -7.89
CA ARG A 177 -0.67 8.22 -7.30
C ARG A 177 -1.14 7.54 -6.02
N PRO A 178 -1.76 8.24 -5.05
CA PRO A 178 -2.15 7.62 -3.79
C PRO A 178 -3.22 6.55 -3.98
N GLN A 179 -4.26 6.79 -4.80
CA GLN A 179 -5.31 5.79 -5.04
C GLN A 179 -4.78 4.61 -5.84
N ILE A 180 -3.93 4.86 -6.86
CA ILE A 180 -3.30 3.77 -7.62
C ILE A 180 -2.44 2.90 -6.71
N ALA A 181 -1.62 3.50 -5.84
CA ALA A 181 -0.76 2.74 -4.92
C ALA A 181 -1.58 1.85 -3.97
N GLU A 182 -2.75 2.33 -3.52
CA GLU A 182 -3.68 1.56 -2.70
C GLU A 182 -4.31 0.39 -3.47
N LEU A 183 -4.93 0.67 -4.61
CA LEU A 183 -5.60 -0.32 -5.46
C LEU A 183 -4.63 -1.41 -5.95
N ALA A 184 -3.40 -1.01 -6.28
CA ALA A 184 -2.33 -1.90 -6.70
C ALA A 184 -1.63 -2.63 -5.53
N ARG A 185 -2.00 -2.34 -4.27
CA ARG A 185 -1.37 -2.93 -3.07
C ARG A 185 0.15 -2.73 -3.06
N VAL A 186 0.63 -1.59 -3.56
CA VAL A 186 2.06 -1.26 -3.74
C VAL A 186 2.85 -1.47 -2.47
N ALA A 187 2.31 -1.01 -1.35
CA ALA A 187 3.02 -1.03 -0.10
C ALA A 187 3.13 -2.47 0.49
N THR A 188 2.12 -3.32 0.26
CA THR A 188 2.17 -4.76 0.57
C THR A 188 3.24 -5.46 -0.27
N PHE A 189 3.29 -5.16 -1.56
CA PHE A 189 4.33 -5.69 -2.45
C PHE A 189 5.73 -5.28 -1.99
N LEU A 190 5.97 -3.98 -1.77
CA LEU A 190 7.27 -3.47 -1.32
C LEU A 190 7.69 -4.08 0.02
N ALA A 191 6.76 -4.26 0.96
CA ALA A 191 7.01 -4.95 2.21
C ALA A 191 7.37 -6.43 1.99
N SER A 192 6.69 -7.14 1.08
CA SER A 192 7.00 -8.53 0.74
C SER A 192 8.37 -8.70 0.07
N GLU A 193 8.82 -7.70 -0.69
CA GLU A 193 10.18 -7.64 -1.27
C GLU A 193 11.24 -7.12 -0.28
N GLY A 194 10.84 -6.68 0.93
CA GLY A 194 11.73 -6.04 1.90
C GLY A 194 12.35 -4.73 1.41
N LYS A 195 11.69 -4.03 0.46
CA LYS A 195 12.21 -2.81 -0.17
C LYS A 195 11.55 -1.56 0.41
N ALA A 196 12.39 -0.59 0.76
CA ALA A 196 11.98 0.78 1.04
C ALA A 196 12.51 1.70 -0.07
N LEU A 197 11.62 2.50 -0.67
CA LEU A 197 11.94 3.43 -1.75
C LEU A 197 11.88 4.88 -1.22
N ASN A 198 12.77 5.73 -1.72
CA ASN A 198 12.70 7.16 -1.40
C ASN A 198 11.53 7.80 -2.19
N PRO A 199 11.11 9.03 -1.89
CA PRO A 199 9.93 9.62 -2.53
C PRO A 199 9.99 9.64 -4.06
N THR A 200 11.15 9.97 -4.65
CA THR A 200 11.33 9.99 -6.11
C THR A 200 11.25 8.59 -6.72
N ALA A 201 11.92 7.61 -6.11
CA ALA A 201 11.90 6.22 -6.53
C ALA A 201 10.50 5.61 -6.39
N TYR A 202 9.78 5.96 -5.32
CA TYR A 202 8.41 5.56 -5.08
C TYR A 202 7.48 6.11 -6.16
N ALA A 203 7.59 7.40 -6.50
CA ALA A 203 6.81 8.00 -7.58
C ALA A 203 7.05 7.29 -8.92
N LEU A 204 8.32 7.10 -9.31
CA LEU A 204 8.67 6.37 -10.53
C LEU A 204 8.10 4.95 -10.55
N PHE A 205 8.14 4.25 -9.42
CA PHE A 205 7.61 2.90 -9.31
C PHE A 205 6.07 2.88 -9.44
N VAL A 206 5.36 3.76 -8.72
CA VAL A 206 3.89 3.80 -8.79
C VAL A 206 3.41 4.23 -10.17
N ASP A 207 4.09 5.16 -10.83
CA ASP A 207 3.75 5.56 -12.19
C ASP A 207 3.93 4.37 -13.16
N ALA A 208 4.99 3.58 -13.01
CA ALA A 208 5.20 2.35 -13.78
C ALA A 208 4.19 1.23 -13.44
N VAL A 209 3.68 1.17 -12.21
CA VAL A 209 2.60 0.27 -11.80
C VAL A 209 1.27 0.72 -12.41
N SER A 210 0.99 2.02 -12.41
CA SER A 210 -0.21 2.62 -13.01
C SER A 210 -0.35 2.22 -14.48
N ASP A 211 0.76 2.20 -15.24
CA ASP A 211 0.78 1.75 -16.64
C ASP A 211 0.39 0.28 -16.85
N ASN A 212 0.52 -0.56 -15.81
CA ASN A 212 0.33 -2.00 -15.90
C ASN A 212 -0.88 -2.51 -15.10
N LEU A 213 -1.54 -1.66 -14.33
CA LEU A 213 -2.63 -2.07 -13.43
C LEU A 213 -3.85 -2.61 -14.18
N LEU A 214 -4.27 -1.92 -15.25
CA LEU A 214 -5.39 -2.38 -16.08
C LEU A 214 -5.03 -3.66 -16.85
N VAL A 215 -3.76 -3.83 -17.23
CA VAL A 215 -3.29 -5.08 -17.87
C VAL A 215 -3.37 -6.24 -16.88
N ALA A 216 -2.96 -6.05 -15.63
CA ALA A 216 -3.06 -7.08 -14.59
C ALA A 216 -4.52 -7.46 -14.31
N ALA A 217 -5.41 -6.46 -14.21
CA ALA A 217 -6.85 -6.68 -14.02
C ALA A 217 -7.46 -7.45 -15.21
N SER A 218 -7.09 -7.10 -16.45
CA SER A 218 -7.53 -7.83 -17.65
C SER A 218 -7.07 -9.29 -17.66
N THR A 219 -5.82 -9.56 -17.26
CA THR A 219 -5.32 -10.94 -17.10
C THR A 219 -6.14 -11.70 -16.07
N LEU A 220 -6.46 -11.10 -14.92
CA LEU A 220 -7.26 -11.74 -13.88
C LEU A 220 -8.73 -11.95 -14.30
N GLU A 221 -9.30 -11.04 -15.11
CA GLU A 221 -10.60 -11.26 -15.74
C GLU A 221 -10.59 -12.47 -16.67
N LYS A 222 -9.54 -12.63 -17.50
CA LYS A 222 -9.39 -13.83 -18.37
C LYS A 222 -9.31 -15.11 -17.55
N ARG A 223 -8.49 -15.13 -16.49
CA ARG A 223 -8.38 -16.27 -15.56
C ARG A 223 -9.70 -16.60 -14.89
N ALA A 224 -10.44 -15.58 -14.45
CA ALA A 224 -11.79 -15.74 -13.90
C ALA A 224 -12.81 -16.31 -14.91
N ASN A 225 -12.61 -16.06 -16.21
CA ASN A 225 -13.39 -16.66 -17.29
C ASN A 225 -12.91 -18.07 -17.69
N GLY A 226 -11.90 -18.62 -17.01
CA GLY A 226 -11.33 -19.93 -17.32
C GLY A 226 -10.27 -19.93 -18.41
N ASP A 227 -9.84 -18.77 -18.90
CA ASP A 227 -8.74 -18.66 -19.86
C ASP A 227 -7.40 -18.63 -19.11
N TYR A 228 -6.71 -19.77 -19.12
CA TYR A 228 -5.37 -19.98 -18.55
C TYR A 228 -4.25 -19.97 -19.60
N SER A 229 -4.49 -19.38 -20.78
CA SER A 229 -3.45 -19.21 -21.81
C SER A 229 -2.23 -18.46 -21.27
N ARG A 230 -1.04 -18.73 -21.84
CA ARG A 230 0.21 -18.11 -21.39
C ARG A 230 0.08 -16.59 -21.44
N ASP A 231 0.42 -15.95 -20.34
CA ASP A 231 0.55 -14.50 -20.25
C ASP A 231 1.96 -14.09 -20.71
N GLU A 232 2.03 -13.28 -21.76
CA GLU A 232 3.28 -12.78 -22.35
C GLU A 232 3.69 -11.43 -21.77
N THR A 233 2.83 -10.78 -20.98
CA THR A 233 3.12 -9.48 -20.35
C THR A 233 4.43 -9.51 -19.54
N PRO A 234 4.72 -10.56 -18.73
CA PRO A 234 5.99 -10.67 -18.01
C PRO A 234 7.24 -10.59 -18.89
N ASP A 235 7.16 -11.03 -20.15
CA ASP A 235 8.30 -11.08 -21.09
C ASP A 235 8.68 -9.70 -21.64
N ALA A 236 7.77 -8.72 -21.54
CA ALA A 236 8.00 -7.35 -21.99
C ALA A 236 8.77 -6.50 -20.96
N PHE A 237 8.87 -6.94 -19.69
CA PHE A 237 9.56 -6.18 -18.66
C PHE A 237 11.09 -6.34 -18.75
N PRO A 238 11.86 -5.26 -18.57
CA PRO A 238 13.30 -5.35 -18.48
C PRO A 238 13.72 -6.13 -17.21
N PRO A 239 14.88 -6.82 -17.24
CA PRO A 239 15.37 -7.54 -16.07
C PRO A 239 15.71 -6.56 -14.94
N PHE A 240 15.23 -6.84 -13.73
CA PHE A 240 15.53 -6.02 -12.56
C PHE A 240 16.99 -6.19 -12.14
N THR A 241 17.75 -5.10 -12.15
CA THR A 241 19.15 -5.09 -11.70
C THR A 241 19.26 -4.48 -10.31
N ASP A 242 19.57 -5.31 -9.29
CA ASP A 242 19.74 -4.88 -7.90
C ASP A 242 21.08 -4.15 -7.64
N ARG A 243 21.80 -3.74 -8.70
CA ARG A 243 23.18 -3.27 -8.57
C ARG A 243 23.27 -1.82 -8.13
N ALA A 244 23.43 -1.63 -6.83
CA ALA A 244 24.64 -0.94 -6.35
C ALA A 244 25.83 -1.89 -6.58
N ARG A 245 26.55 -1.71 -7.70
CA ARG A 245 27.92 -2.25 -7.78
C ARG A 245 28.81 -1.23 -7.07
N HIS A 246 29.52 -1.74 -6.06
CA HIS A 246 30.56 -1.12 -5.24
C HIS A 246 31.31 0.05 -5.88
#